data_AF-A0A1I0NKL4-F1
#
_entry.id   AF-A0A1I0NKL4-F1
#
_cell.length_a   1.000
_cell.length_b   1.000
_cell.length_c   1.000
_cell.angle_alpha   90.00
_cell.angle_beta   90.00
_cell.angle_gamma   90.00
#
_symmetry.space_group_name_H-M   'P 1'
#
loop_
_entity.id
_entity.type
_entity.pdbx_description
1 polymer ?
#
loop_
_entity_poly.entity_id
_entity_poly.type
_entity_poly.pdbx_seq_one_letter_code
_entity_poly.pdbx_strand_id
1 'polypeptide(L)'
;MPVIKRHQTLIDFAVQYTGSVEGIMQVASLNNISPTDDALAGVNLLYGAVIDVKNSFATLKNEVATDGRLQEAVSLEGIGYWNIGLNFKVS
;
A
#
# COMPACT_ATOMS: atom_id res chain seq x y z
N MET A 1 1.95 21.58 -20.17
CA MET A 1 1.47 20.59 -19.17
C MET A 1 0.79 19.47 -19.94
N PRO A 2 1.00 18.20 -19.58
CA PRO A 2 0.31 17.09 -20.23
C PRO A 2 -1.19 17.16 -19.95
N VAL A 3 -1.97 16.81 -20.96
CA VAL A 3 -3.43 16.91 -20.97
C VAL A 3 -4.01 15.51 -21.08
N ILE A 4 -5.04 15.21 -20.29
CA ILE A 4 -5.81 13.98 -20.45
C ILE A 4 -6.55 13.99 -21.79
N LYS A 5 -6.29 12.95 -22.60
CA LYS A 5 -6.94 12.77 -23.89
C LYS A 5 -8.37 12.25 -23.73
N ARG A 6 -9.18 12.42 -24.77
CA ARG A 6 -10.51 11.82 -24.81
C ARG A 6 -10.41 10.30 -24.71
N HIS A 7 -11.25 9.69 -23.87
CA HIS A 7 -11.26 8.25 -23.56
C HIS A 7 -10.00 7.73 -22.85
N GLN A 8 -9.23 8.62 -22.22
CA GLN A 8 -8.10 8.24 -21.35
C GLN A 8 -8.56 8.26 -19.90
N THR A 9 -8.31 7.18 -19.15
CA THR A 9 -8.57 7.14 -17.71
C THR A 9 -7.44 7.81 -16.92
N LEU A 10 -7.68 8.10 -15.64
CA LEU A 10 -6.65 8.63 -14.76
C LEU A 10 -5.49 7.65 -14.56
N ILE A 11 -5.78 6.34 -14.56
CA ILE A 11 -4.79 5.26 -14.51
C ILE A 11 -3.91 5.29 -15.77
N ASP A 12 -4.52 5.37 -16.96
CA ASP A 12 -3.77 5.41 -18.22
C ASP A 12 -2.84 6.63 -18.27
N PHE A 13 -3.32 7.78 -17.80
CA PHE A 13 -2.50 9.00 -17.68
C PHE A 13 -1.35 8.80 -16.71
N ALA A 14 -1.61 8.26 -15.50
CA ALA A 14 -0.57 8.02 -14.52
C ALA A 14 0.52 7.11 -15.08
N VAL A 15 0.15 5.93 -15.61
CA VAL A 15 1.11 4.97 -16.19
C VAL A 15 1.94 5.61 -17.31
N GLN A 16 1.32 6.44 -18.17
CA GLN A 16 2.01 7.10 -19.27
C GLN A 16 3.12 8.06 -18.81
N TYR A 17 2.92 8.79 -17.72
CA TYR A 17 3.84 9.86 -17.29
C TYR A 17 4.71 9.48 -16.09
N THR A 18 4.25 8.59 -15.21
CA THR A 18 5.01 8.10 -14.05
C THR A 18 5.63 6.73 -14.31
N GLY A 19 5.26 6.01 -15.37
CA GLY A 19 5.79 4.68 -15.70
C GLY A 19 5.26 3.52 -14.83
N SER A 20 4.38 3.80 -13.87
CA SER A 20 3.80 2.79 -12.97
C SER A 20 2.37 3.18 -12.56
N VAL A 21 1.52 2.18 -12.35
CA VAL A 21 0.15 2.36 -11.82
C VAL A 21 0.15 3.00 -10.44
N GLU A 22 1.19 2.76 -9.63
CA GLU A 22 1.37 3.35 -8.30
C GLU A 22 1.43 4.90 -8.35
N GLY A 23 1.83 5.45 -9.50
CA GLY A 23 1.89 6.89 -9.70
C GLY A 23 0.52 7.58 -9.69
N ILE A 24 -0.58 6.83 -9.73
CA ILE A 24 -1.92 7.41 -9.64
C ILE A 24 -2.13 8.18 -8.33
N MET A 25 -1.55 7.71 -7.23
CA MET A 25 -1.65 8.40 -5.94
C MET A 25 -0.90 9.74 -5.96
N GLN A 26 0.23 9.80 -6.65
CA GLN A 26 0.97 11.07 -6.81
C GLN A 26 0.20 12.04 -7.69
N VAL A 27 -0.35 11.58 -8.83
CA VAL A 27 -1.17 12.41 -9.71
C VAL A 27 -2.41 12.92 -8.96
N ALA A 28 -3.12 12.06 -8.23
CA ALA A 28 -4.30 12.43 -7.45
C ALA A 28 -3.97 13.47 -6.38
N SER A 29 -2.91 13.25 -5.60
CA SER A 29 -2.45 14.15 -4.54
C SER A 29 -2.03 15.52 -5.08
N LEU A 30 -1.28 15.56 -6.18
CA LEU A 30 -0.82 16.82 -6.78
C LEU A 30 -1.94 17.66 -7.38
N ASN A 31 -3.04 17.03 -7.80
CA ASN A 31 -4.16 17.72 -8.44
C ASN A 31 -5.40 17.87 -7.53
N ASN A 32 -5.33 17.43 -6.27
CA ASN A 32 -6.44 17.43 -5.30
C ASN A 32 -7.72 16.76 -5.83
N ILE A 33 -7.57 15.61 -6.50
CA ILE A 33 -8.68 14.80 -7.04
C ILE A 33 -8.68 13.42 -6.38
N SER A 34 -9.82 12.70 -6.40
CA SER A 34 -9.81 11.31 -5.97
C SER A 34 -9.08 10.45 -7.01
N PRO A 35 -8.25 9.47 -6.61
CA PRO A 35 -7.66 8.50 -7.54
C PRO A 35 -8.71 7.62 -8.25
N THR A 36 -9.95 7.59 -7.75
CA THR A 36 -11.07 6.85 -8.33
C THR A 36 -12.06 7.73 -9.10
N ASP A 37 -11.81 9.04 -9.19
CA ASP A 37 -12.69 9.93 -9.95
C ASP A 37 -12.55 9.71 -11.46
N ASP A 38 -13.62 9.99 -12.18
CA ASP A 38 -13.60 9.99 -13.65
C ASP A 38 -12.67 11.08 -14.17
N ALA A 39 -11.80 10.70 -15.10
CA ALA A 39 -10.90 11.62 -15.77
C ALA A 39 -11.66 12.51 -16.77
N LEU A 40 -11.66 13.82 -16.51
CA LEU A 40 -12.21 14.80 -17.45
C LEU A 40 -11.20 15.07 -18.57
N ALA A 41 -11.60 14.81 -19.81
CA ALA A 41 -10.79 15.09 -20.98
C ALA A 41 -10.51 16.60 -21.13
N GLY A 42 -9.30 16.96 -21.54
CA GLY A 42 -8.88 18.36 -21.71
C GLY A 42 -8.34 19.02 -20.44
N VAL A 43 -8.33 18.32 -19.30
CA VAL A 43 -7.74 18.83 -18.05
C VAL A 43 -6.22 18.68 -18.08
N ASN A 44 -5.53 19.75 -17.68
CA ASN A 44 -4.09 19.73 -17.41
C ASN A 44 -3.86 19.11 -16.03
N LEU A 45 -3.07 18.05 -15.96
CA LEU A 45 -2.72 17.43 -14.68
C LEU A 45 -1.22 17.55 -14.41
N LEU A 46 -0.90 17.83 -13.15
CA LEU A 46 0.44 17.66 -12.60
C LEU A 46 0.72 16.16 -12.44
N TYR A 47 1.95 15.76 -12.70
CA TYR A 47 2.41 14.39 -12.52
C TYR A 47 3.70 14.40 -11.71
N GLY A 48 3.91 13.32 -10.95
CA GLY A 48 5.09 13.15 -10.11
C GLY A 48 6.30 12.64 -10.88
N ALA A 49 7.34 12.26 -10.14
CA ALA A 49 8.54 11.67 -10.73
C ALA A 49 8.22 10.29 -11.34
N VAL A 50 9.02 9.88 -12.33
CA VAL A 50 8.96 8.53 -12.89
C VAL A 50 9.30 7.52 -11.79
N ILE A 51 8.43 6.54 -11.60
CA ILE A 51 8.58 5.45 -10.66
C ILE A 51 9.24 4.29 -11.42
N ASP A 52 10.54 4.11 -11.19
CA ASP A 52 11.24 2.92 -11.64
C ASP A 52 10.93 1.77 -10.68
N VAL A 53 9.93 0.97 -11.03
CA VAL A 53 9.46 -0.16 -10.22
C VAL A 53 10.59 -1.19 -9.97
N LYS A 54 11.54 -1.34 -10.90
CA LYS A 54 12.67 -2.29 -10.71
C LYS A 54 13.64 -1.81 -9.63
N ASN A 55 13.80 -0.50 -9.49
CA ASN A 55 14.74 0.13 -8.55
C ASN A 55 14.03 0.77 -7.34
N SER A 56 12.71 0.62 -7.23
CA SER A 56 11.97 1.20 -6.12
C SER A 56 12.24 0.39 -4.84
N PHE A 57 12.60 1.10 -3.76
CA PHE A 57 12.77 0.50 -2.43
C PHE A 57 11.49 -0.19 -1.92
N ALA A 58 10.32 0.22 -2.41
CA ALA A 58 9.03 -0.38 -2.07
C ALA A 58 8.84 -1.77 -2.72
N THR A 59 9.35 -1.99 -3.93
CA THR A 59 9.27 -3.28 -4.63
C THR A 59 10.38 -4.24 -4.22
N LEU A 60 11.56 -3.72 -3.86
CA LEU A 60 12.72 -4.52 -3.45
C LEU A 60 12.63 -5.04 -2.02
N LYS A 61 11.88 -4.36 -1.16
CA LYS A 61 11.48 -4.91 0.12
C LYS A 61 10.31 -5.85 -0.16
N ASN A 62 10.61 -7.15 -0.20
CA ASN A 62 9.63 -8.24 -0.38
C ASN A 62 8.68 -8.38 0.83
N GLU A 63 8.37 -7.26 1.48
CA GLU A 63 7.54 -7.13 2.64
C GLU A 63 6.13 -6.77 2.17
N VAL A 64 5.20 -7.69 2.37
CA VAL A 64 3.78 -7.36 2.28
C VAL A 64 3.55 -6.24 3.30
N ALA A 65 2.93 -5.13 2.88
CA ALA A 65 2.44 -4.09 3.78
C ALA A 65 1.23 -4.65 4.57
N THR A 66 1.50 -5.64 5.40
CA THR A 66 0.57 -6.13 6.40
C THR A 66 0.66 -5.14 7.55
N ASP A 67 -0.35 -4.27 7.64
CA ASP A 67 -0.63 -3.53 8.88
C ASP A 67 -0.49 -4.51 10.04
N GLY A 68 0.30 -4.13 11.06
CA GLY A 68 0.90 -4.98 12.08
C GLY A 68 -0.11 -5.68 12.97
N ARG A 69 -0.92 -6.57 12.41
CA ARG A 69 -1.53 -7.68 13.11
C ARG A 69 -0.43 -8.73 13.30
N LEU A 70 0.56 -8.38 14.13
CA LEU A 70 1.25 -9.41 14.88
C LEU A 70 0.13 -10.23 15.51
N GLN A 71 0.01 -11.49 15.11
CA GLN A 71 -0.91 -12.40 15.75
C GLN A 71 -0.49 -12.38 17.22
N GLU A 72 -1.30 -11.75 18.08
CA GLU A 72 -1.09 -11.82 19.52
C GLU A 72 -0.84 -13.29 19.82
N ALA A 73 0.28 -13.59 20.49
CA ALA A 73 0.62 -14.96 20.83
C ALA A 73 -0.64 -15.55 21.49
N VAL A 74 -1.23 -16.55 20.83
CA VAL A 74 -2.47 -17.17 21.32
C VAL A 74 -2.16 -17.65 22.72
N SER A 75 -2.68 -16.95 23.73
CA SER A 75 -2.52 -17.36 25.12
C SER A 75 -3.31 -18.65 25.25
N LEU A 76 -2.60 -19.78 25.29
CA LEU A 76 -3.21 -21.08 25.43
C LEU A 76 -3.67 -21.22 26.88
N GLU A 77 -4.97 -21.16 27.09
CA GLU A 77 -5.59 -21.24 28.40
C GLU A 77 -6.05 -22.66 28.73
N GLY A 78 -6.09 -22.98 30.02
CA GLY A 78 -6.60 -24.24 30.54
C GLY A 78 -5.53 -25.15 31.14
N ILE A 79 -6.00 -26.15 31.89
CA ILE A 79 -5.16 -27.07 32.67
C ILE A 79 -4.12 -27.86 31.85
N GLY A 80 -4.34 -28.01 30.53
CA GLY A 80 -3.41 -28.67 29.63
C GLY A 80 -2.23 -27.79 29.18
N TYR A 81 -2.33 -26.48 29.36
CA TYR A 81 -1.33 -25.49 28.95
C TYR A 81 -0.73 -24.74 30.15
N TRP A 82 -1.44 -24.69 31.27
CA TRP A 82 -0.96 -24.08 32.50
C TRP A 82 0.00 -25.01 33.24
N ASN A 83 1.17 -24.50 33.60
CA ASN A 83 2.07 -25.19 34.53
C ASN A 83 1.52 -25.09 35.95
N ILE A 84 0.71 -26.08 36.35
CA ILE A 84 0.15 -26.19 37.70
C ILE A 84 0.94 -27.26 38.47
N GLY A 85 1.44 -26.91 39.66
CA GLY A 85 1.98 -27.91 40.60
C GLY A 85 3.44 -28.32 40.41
N LEU A 86 4.26 -27.57 39.66
CA LEU A 86 5.68 -27.89 39.45
C LEU A 86 6.55 -27.84 40.72
N ASN A 87 6.08 -27.18 41.77
CA ASN A 87 6.84 -26.98 43.01
C ASN A 87 6.04 -27.52 44.20
N PHE A 88 6.04 -28.84 44.42
CA PHE A 88 5.68 -29.37 45.73
C PHE A 88 6.97 -29.48 46.56
N LYS A 89 7.07 -28.68 47.62
CA LYS A 89 8.15 -28.79 48.60
C LYS A 89 7.64 -29.64 49.74
N VAL A 90 8.21 -30.84 49.92
CA VAL A 90 8.02 -31.61 51.16
C VAL A 90 9.15 -31.21 52.10
N SER A 91 8.79 -30.57 53.21
CA SER A 91 9.66 -30.32 54.36
C SER A 91 9.11 -31.03 55.58
#